data_AF-A0A0Q5V716-F1
#
_entry.id   AF-A0A0Q5V716-F1
#
_cell.length_a   1.000
_cell.length_b   1.000
_cell.length_c   1.000
_cell.angle_alpha   90.00
_cell.angle_beta   90.00
_cell.angle_gamma   90.00
#
_symmetry.space_group_name_H-M   'P 1'
#
loop_
_entity.id
_entity.type
_entity.pdbx_description
1 polymer ?
#
loop_
_entity_poly.entity_id
_entity_poly.type
_entity_poly.pdbx_seq_one_letter_code
_entity_poly.pdbx_strand_id
1 'polypeptide(L)'
;MCLLSACSPIVQGSPAIGLDAGGRLIGAVQPCTVDVTVAHLRADGADEDLVTWERSSAEEGLQVWLLGPGRSLAWSRSGELPDLDPATTYEFWVSADDDQERTDRLSVTGAEIAALTAGQVLVPPDWSGQGAEPPAAVLSLGDLADLPC
;
A
#
# COMPACT_ATOMS: atom_id res chain seq x y z
N MET A 1 -31.49 5.85 1.89
CA MET A 1 -32.07 6.41 0.65
C MET A 1 -30.99 7.27 0.02
N CYS A 2 -30.13 6.68 -0.82
CA CYS A 2 -29.19 7.41 -1.66
C CYS A 2 -29.82 7.51 -3.05
N LEU A 3 -30.07 8.73 -3.50
CA LEU A 3 -30.62 9.05 -4.82
C LEU A 3 -29.54 9.82 -5.59
N LEU A 4 -29.08 9.22 -6.69
CA LEU A 4 -28.35 9.87 -7.79
C LEU A 4 -26.93 10.39 -7.48
N SER A 5 -25.99 9.48 -7.22
CA SER A 5 -24.58 9.62 -7.61
C SER A 5 -24.04 8.20 -7.76
N ALA A 6 -23.36 7.89 -8.87
CA ALA A 6 -22.67 6.62 -9.02
C ALA A 6 -21.54 6.57 -7.97
N CYS A 7 -21.80 5.91 -6.84
CA CYS A 7 -20.75 5.55 -5.90
C CYS A 7 -20.04 4.34 -6.52
N SER A 8 -18.97 4.58 -7.28
CA SER A 8 -18.03 3.50 -7.60
C SER A 8 -17.62 2.83 -6.29
N PRO A 9 -17.71 1.49 -6.18
CA PRO A 9 -17.35 0.81 -4.94
C PRO A 9 -15.94 1.21 -4.52
N ILE A 10 -15.79 1.53 -3.24
CA ILE A 10 -14.47 1.76 -2.66
C ILE A 10 -13.73 0.43 -2.73
N VAL A 11 -12.52 0.41 -3.29
CA VAL A 11 -11.60 -0.71 -3.08
C VAL A 11 -11.33 -0.76 -1.59
N GLN A 12 -11.95 -1.69 -0.89
CA GLN A 12 -11.64 -1.90 0.52
C GLN A 12 -10.46 -2.85 0.59
N GLY A 13 -9.43 -2.45 1.33
CA GLY A 13 -8.22 -3.23 1.52
C GLY A 13 -7.21 -2.45 2.33
N SER A 14 -6.34 -3.17 3.03
CA SER A 14 -5.28 -2.57 3.84
C SER A 14 -3.97 -2.64 3.07
N PRO A 15 -3.53 -1.56 2.41
CA PRO A 15 -2.20 -1.51 1.82
C PRO A 15 -1.14 -1.52 2.92
N ALA A 16 0.05 -2.02 2.60
CA ALA A 16 1.14 -2.07 3.53
C ALA A 16 2.50 -1.90 2.84
N ILE A 17 3.46 -1.29 3.54
CA ILE A 17 4.87 -1.27 3.15
C ILE A 17 5.67 -1.93 4.24
N GLY A 18 6.61 -2.80 3.90
CA GLY A 18 7.52 -3.33 4.92
C GLY A 18 8.71 -4.10 4.42
N LEU A 19 9.24 -4.97 5.29
CA LEU A 19 10.37 -5.84 4.97
C LEU A 19 9.93 -7.29 5.00
N ASP A 20 10.34 -8.07 4.00
CA ASP A 20 10.16 -9.52 4.05
C ASP A 20 11.11 -10.17 5.09
N ALA A 21 11.00 -11.49 5.25
CA ALA A 21 11.85 -12.25 6.18
C ALA A 21 13.36 -12.17 5.84
N GLY A 22 13.72 -11.79 4.61
CA GLY A 22 15.09 -11.56 4.15
C GLY A 22 15.55 -10.10 4.29
N GLY A 23 14.72 -9.21 4.84
CA GLY A 23 15.02 -7.79 4.99
C GLY A 23 14.88 -6.98 3.69
N ARG A 24 14.17 -7.50 2.68
CA ARG A 24 13.94 -6.80 1.42
C ARG A 24 12.66 -6.00 1.48
N LEU A 25 12.67 -4.79 0.92
CA LEU A 25 11.51 -3.91 0.90
C LEU A 25 10.39 -4.48 0.01
N ILE A 26 9.20 -4.59 0.59
CA ILE A 26 7.99 -5.13 -0.02
C ILE A 26 6.81 -4.16 0.11
N GLY A 27 5.91 -4.24 -0.86
CA GLY A 27 4.54 -3.79 -0.75
C GLY A 27 3.66 -5.00 -0.50
N ALA A 28 2.56 -4.78 0.21
CA ALA A 28 1.54 -5.78 0.39
C ALA A 28 0.15 -5.14 0.39
N VAL A 29 -0.87 -5.94 0.11
CA VAL A 29 -2.27 -5.56 0.33
C VAL A 29 -3.08 -6.79 0.70
N GLN A 30 -3.95 -6.63 1.69
CA GLN A 30 -5.06 -7.55 1.96
C GLN A 30 -6.34 -6.92 1.37
N PRO A 31 -6.77 -7.32 0.16
CA PRO A 31 -7.99 -6.80 -0.46
C PRO A 31 -9.23 -7.42 0.20
N CYS A 32 -10.28 -6.61 0.37
CA CYS A 32 -11.54 -6.99 1.02
C CYS A 32 -12.68 -7.22 0.04
N THR A 33 -12.78 -6.41 -1.02
CA THR A 33 -13.98 -6.38 -1.89
C THR A 33 -13.71 -6.51 -3.38
N VAL A 34 -12.55 -6.10 -3.88
CA VAL A 34 -12.32 -5.95 -5.33
C VAL A 34 -10.88 -6.24 -5.75
N ASP A 35 -10.73 -6.27 -7.07
CA ASP A 35 -9.50 -6.45 -7.83
C ASP A 35 -8.55 -5.26 -7.67
N VAL A 36 -7.44 -5.47 -6.97
CA VAL A 36 -6.32 -4.52 -6.92
C VAL A 36 -5.30 -4.89 -8.00
N THR A 37 -5.03 -3.95 -8.91
CA THR A 37 -4.13 -4.18 -10.05
C THR A 37 -3.02 -3.16 -10.16
N VAL A 38 -3.14 -2.02 -9.46
CA VAL A 38 -2.13 -0.97 -9.46
C VAL A 38 -1.75 -0.61 -8.03
N ALA A 39 -0.48 -0.35 -7.79
CA ALA A 39 0.04 0.17 -6.54
C ALA A 39 0.90 1.41 -6.81
N HIS A 40 0.81 2.39 -5.92
CA HIS A 40 1.43 3.69 -6.09
C HIS A 40 2.24 4.05 -4.87
N LEU A 41 3.40 4.65 -5.09
CA LEU A 41 4.17 5.32 -4.05
C LEU A 41 4.45 6.75 -4.48
N ARG A 42 4.14 7.70 -3.61
CA ARG A 42 4.29 9.12 -3.87
C ARG A 42 4.91 9.81 -2.65
N ALA A 43 5.74 10.83 -2.88
CA ALA A 43 6.14 11.73 -1.79
C ALA A 43 4.99 12.69 -1.46
N ASP A 44 4.76 12.94 -0.18
CA ASP A 44 3.73 13.89 0.27
C ASP A 44 3.94 15.27 -0.40
N GLY A 45 2.85 15.83 -0.93
CA GLY A 45 2.87 17.08 -1.68
C GLY A 45 3.41 17.00 -3.13
N ALA A 46 3.78 15.83 -3.63
CA ALA A 46 4.19 15.66 -5.04
C ALA A 46 2.97 15.54 -5.99
N ASP A 47 3.12 16.04 -7.21
CA ASP A 47 2.08 15.96 -8.24
C ASP A 47 2.03 14.57 -8.92
N GLU A 48 3.17 13.89 -9.01
CA GLU A 48 3.35 12.62 -9.72
C GLU A 48 3.81 11.50 -8.78
N ASP A 49 3.50 10.25 -9.14
CA ASP A 49 4.01 9.08 -8.42
C ASP A 49 5.51 8.92 -8.66
N LEU A 50 6.22 8.51 -7.60
CA LEU A 50 7.64 8.17 -7.69
C LEU A 50 7.83 6.87 -8.47
N VAL A 51 6.92 5.93 -8.24
CA VAL A 51 6.93 4.59 -8.85
C VAL A 51 5.54 3.98 -8.76
N THR A 52 5.18 3.23 -9.79
CA THR A 52 3.97 2.41 -9.80
C THR A 52 4.31 0.95 -10.02
N TRP A 53 3.45 0.07 -9.51
CA TRP A 53 3.49 -1.36 -9.81
C TRP A 53 2.15 -1.77 -10.38
N GLU A 54 2.18 -2.59 -11.43
CA GLU A 54 1.00 -3.01 -12.16
C GLU A 54 0.99 -4.53 -12.32
N ARG A 55 -0.20 -5.13 -12.28
CA ARG A 55 -0.39 -6.56 -12.57
C ARG A 55 -1.57 -6.74 -13.53
N SER A 56 -1.49 -7.77 -14.37
CA SER A 56 -2.46 -7.96 -15.47
C SER A 56 -3.82 -8.53 -15.06
N SER A 57 -3.94 -9.04 -13.84
CA SER A 57 -5.17 -9.63 -13.30
C SER A 57 -5.09 -9.67 -11.79
N ALA A 58 -6.15 -9.31 -11.08
CA ALA A 58 -6.16 -9.39 -9.62
C ALA A 58 -6.12 -10.82 -9.08
N GLU A 59 -5.79 -10.94 -7.80
CA GLU A 59 -5.80 -12.18 -7.04
C GLU A 59 -6.56 -11.98 -5.71
N GLU A 60 -7.23 -13.05 -5.27
CA GLU A 60 -7.84 -13.10 -3.95
C GLU A 60 -6.77 -13.32 -2.87
N GLY A 61 -7.03 -12.77 -1.67
CA GLY A 61 -6.16 -12.93 -0.50
C GLY A 61 -4.93 -12.01 -0.51
N LEU A 62 -4.04 -12.23 0.46
CA LEU A 62 -2.85 -11.41 0.67
C LEU A 62 -1.96 -11.40 -0.58
N GLN A 63 -1.73 -10.21 -1.12
CA GLN A 63 -0.79 -9.99 -2.21
C GLN A 63 0.48 -9.33 -1.68
N VAL A 64 1.65 -9.79 -2.13
CA VAL A 64 2.96 -9.27 -1.70
C VAL A 64 3.91 -9.18 -2.90
N TRP A 65 4.66 -8.10 -3.00
CA TRP A 65 5.64 -7.89 -4.07
C TRP A 65 6.84 -7.08 -3.59
N LEU A 66 7.98 -7.21 -4.28
CA LEU A 66 9.18 -6.43 -4.03
C LEU A 66 9.01 -5.00 -4.59
N LEU A 67 9.32 -3.99 -3.77
CA LEU A 67 9.37 -2.58 -4.21
C LEU A 67 10.74 -2.27 -4.85
N GLY A 68 11.80 -2.81 -4.24
CA GLY A 68 13.18 -2.64 -4.68
C GLY A 68 13.55 -3.50 -5.91
N PRO A 69 14.84 -3.50 -6.30
CA PRO A 69 15.31 -4.32 -7.41
C PRO A 69 15.08 -5.82 -7.11
N GLY A 70 14.55 -6.53 -8.10
CA GLY A 70 14.21 -7.93 -7.97
C GLY A 70 13.11 -8.32 -8.94
N ARG A 71 12.78 -9.61 -8.98
CA ARG A 71 11.69 -10.12 -9.80
C ARG A 71 10.48 -10.42 -8.92
N SER A 72 9.46 -9.58 -9.01
CA SER A 72 8.10 -9.93 -8.60
C SER A 72 7.45 -10.69 -9.77
N LEU A 73 6.84 -11.85 -9.51
CA LEU A 73 6.30 -12.69 -10.59
C LEU A 73 4.98 -12.14 -11.16
N ALA A 74 4.19 -11.43 -10.34
CA ALA A 74 2.87 -10.91 -10.72
C ALA A 74 2.85 -9.39 -10.94
N TRP A 75 3.70 -8.64 -10.23
CA TRP A 75 3.76 -7.18 -10.28
C TRP A 75 4.94 -6.70 -11.13
N SER A 76 4.65 -5.87 -12.12
CA SER A 76 5.61 -5.19 -12.98
C SER A 76 5.79 -3.76 -12.50
N ARG A 77 7.05 -3.34 -12.31
CA ARG A 77 7.37 -1.99 -11.82
C ARG A 77 7.54 -1.03 -13.00
N SER A 78 6.87 0.10 -12.93
CA SER A 78 7.02 1.25 -13.83
C SER A 78 7.74 2.37 -13.07
N GLY A 79 8.98 2.65 -13.47
CA GLY A 79 9.88 3.59 -12.79
C GLY A 79 10.96 2.91 -11.95
N GLU A 80 11.76 3.74 -11.29
CA GLU A 80 12.82 3.31 -10.37
C GLU A 80 12.49 3.83 -8.97
N LEU A 81 12.49 2.93 -7.98
CA LEU A 81 12.31 3.33 -6.59
C LEU A 81 13.57 4.09 -6.13
N PRO A 82 13.47 5.39 -5.81
CA PRO A 82 14.60 6.13 -5.28
C PRO A 82 14.93 5.68 -3.86
N ASP A 83 16.12 6.06 -3.37
CA ASP A 83 16.41 5.99 -1.94
C ASP A 83 15.39 6.85 -1.17
N LEU A 84 14.75 6.25 -0.17
CA LEU A 84 13.72 6.92 0.62
C LEU A 84 14.39 7.80 1.69
N ASP A 85 14.15 9.10 1.62
CA ASP A 85 14.69 10.07 2.56
C ASP A 85 13.99 9.92 3.92
N PRO A 86 14.73 9.78 5.04
CA PRO A 86 14.13 9.60 6.35
C PRO A 86 13.25 10.76 6.81
N ALA A 87 13.44 11.97 6.29
CA ALA A 87 12.66 13.15 6.62
C ALA A 87 11.44 13.37 5.71
N THR A 88 11.27 12.55 4.67
CA THR A 88 10.13 12.65 3.74
C THR A 88 8.99 11.75 4.17
N THR A 89 7.77 12.29 4.13
CA THR A 89 6.53 11.51 4.21
C THR A 89 6.17 10.98 2.83
N TYR A 90 5.74 9.74 2.78
CA TYR A 90 5.31 9.04 1.58
C TYR A 90 3.88 8.56 1.75
N GLU A 91 3.09 8.68 0.69
CA GLU A 91 1.78 8.09 0.57
C GLU A 91 1.86 6.82 -0.28
N PHE A 92 1.27 5.74 0.22
CA PHE A 92 1.17 4.46 -0.47
C PHE A 92 -0.27 3.99 -0.51
N TRP A 93 -0.75 3.58 -1.69
CA TRP A 93 -2.10 3.03 -1.86
C TRP A 93 -2.11 2.06 -3.03
N VAL A 94 -3.18 1.29 -3.12
CA VAL A 94 -3.47 0.46 -4.29
C VAL A 94 -4.82 0.83 -4.88
N SER A 95 -4.98 0.59 -6.17
CA SER A 95 -6.19 0.89 -6.94
C SER A 95 -6.52 -0.25 -7.92
N ALA A 96 -7.74 -0.19 -8.43
CA ALA A 96 -8.11 -0.90 -9.65
C ALA A 96 -7.55 -0.18 -10.89
N ASP A 97 -7.51 -0.89 -12.03
CA ASP A 97 -6.84 -0.52 -13.30
C ASP A 97 -7.17 0.88 -13.85
N ASP A 98 -8.29 1.47 -13.43
CA ASP A 98 -8.77 2.76 -13.92
C ASP A 98 -8.54 3.94 -12.95
N ASP A 99 -7.83 3.74 -11.83
CA ASP A 99 -7.60 4.72 -10.77
C ASP A 99 -8.88 5.35 -10.16
N GLN A 100 -10.06 4.87 -10.56
CA GLN A 100 -11.33 5.39 -10.06
C GLN A 100 -11.66 4.83 -8.69
N GLU A 101 -11.07 3.69 -8.33
CA GLU A 101 -11.29 2.99 -7.08
C GLU A 101 -9.93 2.73 -6.42
N ARG A 102 -9.76 3.18 -5.17
CA ARG A 102 -8.51 3.02 -4.41
C ARG A 102 -8.78 2.66 -2.95
N THR A 103 -7.80 2.00 -2.33
CA THR A 103 -7.77 1.80 -0.88
C THR A 103 -7.58 3.10 -0.13
N ASP A 104 -7.70 3.03 1.19
CA ASP A 104 -7.12 4.04 2.07
C ASP A 104 -5.63 4.22 1.78
N ARG A 105 -5.13 5.42 2.07
CA ARG A 105 -3.71 5.74 1.92
C ARG A 105 -2.96 5.40 3.20
N LEU A 106 -1.85 4.70 3.04
CA LEU A 106 -0.83 4.57 4.06
C LEU A 106 0.08 5.79 3.99
N SER A 107 0.07 6.63 5.02
CA SER A 107 1.03 7.73 5.19
C SER A 107 2.15 7.29 6.11
N VAL A 108 3.40 7.29 5.61
CA VAL A 108 4.58 6.81 6.34
C VAL A 108 5.80 7.67 6.04
N THR A 109 6.64 7.89 7.04
CA THR A 109 7.94 8.54 6.85
C THR A 109 9.01 7.55 6.41
N GLY A 110 10.02 8.02 5.68
CA GLY A 110 11.19 7.20 5.37
C GLY A 110 11.90 6.68 6.64
N ALA A 111 11.85 7.44 7.74
CA ALA A 111 12.39 7.01 9.03
C ALA A 111 11.63 5.82 9.63
N GLU A 112 10.30 5.78 9.51
CA GLU A 112 9.49 4.64 9.96
C GLU A 112 9.80 3.38 9.13
N ILE A 113 9.94 3.53 7.81
CA ILE A 113 10.33 2.42 6.92
C ILE A 113 11.72 1.90 7.30
N ALA A 114 12.67 2.78 7.56
CA ALA A 114 14.04 2.42 7.95
C ALA A 114 14.12 1.79 9.35
N ALA A 115 13.13 2.04 10.22
CA ALA A 115 13.06 1.46 11.56
C ALA A 115 12.49 0.04 11.58
N LEU A 116 11.94 -0.45 10.46
CA LEU A 116 11.40 -1.80 10.37
C LEU A 116 12.47 -2.87 10.51
N THR A 117 12.06 -3.99 11.09
CA THR A 117 12.83 -5.24 11.09
C THR A 117 12.24 -6.24 10.11
N ALA A 118 13.02 -7.26 9.73
CA ALA A 118 12.59 -8.27 8.78
C ALA A 118 11.28 -8.96 9.21
N GLY A 119 10.32 -9.02 8.30
CA GLY A 119 8.97 -9.58 8.54
C GLY A 119 7.93 -8.58 9.06
N GLN A 120 8.32 -7.31 9.32
CA GLN A 120 7.39 -6.26 9.75
C GLN A 120 6.87 -5.45 8.57
N VAL A 121 5.61 -5.03 8.68
CA VAL A 121 4.92 -4.15 7.75
C VAL A 121 4.23 -3.01 8.48
N LEU A 122 4.21 -1.84 7.84
CA LEU A 122 3.42 -0.67 8.23
C LEU A 122 2.07 -0.74 7.53
N VAL A 123 0.99 -0.55 8.26
CA VAL A 123 -0.38 -0.50 7.72
C VAL A 123 -1.07 0.81 8.12
N PRO A 124 -2.08 1.27 7.38
CA PRO A 124 -2.89 2.41 7.78
C PRO A 124 -3.43 2.17 9.19
N PRO A 125 -3.45 3.19 10.05
CA PRO A 125 -4.16 3.05 11.31
C PRO A 125 -5.66 2.83 11.03
N ASP A 126 -6.34 2.09 11.90
CA ASP A 126 -7.79 1.95 11.85
C ASP A 126 -8.44 3.34 11.92
N TRP A 127 -8.81 3.89 10.76
CA TRP A 127 -9.22 5.29 10.67
C TRP A 127 -10.64 5.46 11.22
N SER A 128 -10.75 5.83 12.50
CA SER A 128 -12.04 6.15 13.14
C SER A 128 -12.49 7.60 12.92
N GLY A 129 -11.84 8.36 12.02
CA GLY A 129 -12.35 9.63 11.50
C GLY A 129 -12.32 10.86 12.43
N GLN A 130 -11.60 10.89 13.55
CA GLN A 130 -11.51 12.09 14.42
C GLN A 130 -10.13 12.28 15.06
N GLY A 131 -9.38 13.30 14.63
CA GLY A 131 -8.11 13.73 15.26
C GLY A 131 -6.92 13.77 14.29
N ALA A 132 -5.74 14.16 14.82
CA ALA A 132 -4.48 14.04 14.09
C ALA A 132 -4.31 12.60 13.60
N GLU A 133 -3.85 12.43 12.36
CA GLU A 133 -3.68 11.11 11.73
C GLU A 133 -2.77 10.25 12.63
N PRO A 134 -3.24 9.08 13.11
CA PRO A 134 -2.40 8.22 13.93
C PRO A 134 -1.17 7.77 13.14
N PRO A 135 -0.04 7.46 13.80
CA PRO A 135 1.09 6.85 13.10
C PRO A 135 0.67 5.49 12.54
N ALA A 136 1.35 5.06 11.48
CA ALA A 136 1.13 3.75 10.90
C ALA A 136 1.35 2.64 11.94
N ALA A 137 0.51 1.61 11.91
CA ALA A 137 0.65 0.48 12.81
C ALA A 137 1.67 -0.51 12.26
N VAL A 138 2.49 -1.11 13.15
CA VAL A 138 3.45 -2.15 12.77
C VAL A 138 2.84 -3.52 13.04
N LEU A 139 2.71 -4.34 12.00
CA LEU A 139 2.20 -5.72 12.06
C LEU A 139 3.24 -6.69 11.52
N SER A 140 3.06 -7.99 11.79
CA SER A 140 3.73 -9.01 11.00
C SER A 140 2.97 -9.22 9.68
N LEU A 141 3.68 -9.70 8.65
CA LEU A 141 3.03 -10.03 7.37
C LEU A 141 1.93 -11.11 7.52
N GLY A 142 2.04 -11.98 8.52
CA GLY A 142 1.01 -12.97 8.84
C GLY A 142 -0.25 -12.31 9.40
N ASP A 143 -0.09 -11.39 10.36
CA ASP A 143 -1.22 -10.67 10.97
C ASP A 143 -1.97 -9.80 9.94
N LEU A 144 -1.28 -9.30 8.92
CA LEU A 144 -1.90 -8.57 7.79
C LEU A 144 -2.91 -9.45 7.03
N ALA A 145 -2.60 -10.74 6.84
CA ALA A 145 -3.52 -11.67 6.17
C ALA A 145 -4.77 -11.99 7.00
N ASP A 146 -4.68 -11.82 8.32
CA ASP A 146 -5.75 -12.06 9.28
C ASP A 146 -6.60 -10.80 9.56
N LEU A 147 -6.28 -9.65 8.94
CA LEU A 147 -7.08 -8.45 9.12
C LEU A 147 -8.51 -8.65 8.60
N PRO A 148 -9.53 -8.24 9.39
CA PRO A 148 -10.91 -8.36 8.95
C PRO A 148 -11.19 -7.42 7.78
N CYS A 149 -12.01 -7.91 6.86
CA CYS A 149 -12.55 -7.14 5.75
C CYS A 149 -13.70 -6.23 6.18
#